data_AF-A0A965XYU8-F1
#
_entry.id   AF-A0A965XYU8-F1
#
_cell.length_a   1.000
_cell.length_b   1.000
_cell.length_c   1.000
_cell.angle_alpha   90.00
_cell.angle_beta   90.00
_cell.angle_gamma   90.00
#
_symmetry.space_group_name_H-M   'P 1'
#
loop_
_entity.id
_entity.type
_entity.pdbx_description
1 polymer ?
#
loop_
_entity_poly.entity_id
_entity_poly.type
_entity_poly.pdbx_seq_one_letter_code
_entity_poly.pdbx_strand_id
1 'polypeptide(L)'
;MKKMTCLLLAGLLLTGTLAGGCQRIPAARGAGLLADVEAASWPDQAPRPSSELTDAVNHFAWDLLEHSIDEGNRLISPASVWLALAMTLNGAAGSTYDELADVLYVPGLSVSDRNLEARNWQIGLRNLPEPTRLDIANSIWYHKEYQPASPFMQSTAAAFDAEIHRLNFADPAAIETINDWVSQMTEGAIDSIINEIDVQTIMYLINAVYF
;
A
#
# COMPACT_ATOMS: atom_id res chain seq x y z
N MET A 1 -62.03 13.06 -25.21
CA MET A 1 -62.03 14.42 -24.58
C MET A 1 -61.52 14.29 -23.16
N LYS A 2 -60.54 15.14 -22.84
CA LYS A 2 -59.82 15.34 -21.57
C LYS A 2 -60.65 15.06 -20.31
N LYS A 3 -60.09 14.31 -19.35
CA LYS A 3 -60.20 14.63 -17.92
C LYS A 3 -58.89 14.30 -17.21
N MET A 4 -58.09 15.35 -17.09
CA MET A 4 -57.02 15.51 -16.11
C MET A 4 -57.69 15.89 -14.80
N THR A 5 -57.42 15.17 -13.72
CA THR A 5 -57.87 15.55 -12.37
C THR A 5 -56.78 15.18 -11.39
N CYS A 6 -55.94 16.17 -11.08
CA CYS A 6 -55.14 16.20 -9.86
C CYS A 6 -56.07 16.22 -8.65
N LEU A 7 -55.80 15.38 -7.66
CA LEU A 7 -56.15 15.65 -6.27
C LEU A 7 -55.10 15.02 -5.35
N LEU A 8 -54.52 15.94 -4.57
CA LEU A 8 -53.60 15.82 -3.44
C LEU A 8 -53.83 14.62 -2.52
N LEU A 9 -52.74 14.06 -1.96
CA LEU A 9 -52.63 13.84 -0.52
C LEU A 9 -51.22 13.42 -0.06
N ALA A 10 -50.77 14.14 0.97
CA ALA A 10 -49.94 13.71 2.11
C ALA A 10 -48.50 13.27 1.86
N GLY A 11 -47.60 13.96 2.55
CA GLY A 11 -46.17 13.72 2.52
C GLY A 11 -45.72 12.51 3.34
N LEU A 12 -44.48 12.11 3.09
CA LEU A 12 -43.59 11.61 4.11
C LEU A 12 -42.16 12.05 3.75
N LEU A 13 -41.59 12.86 4.63
CA LEU A 13 -40.17 13.20 4.64
C LEU A 13 -39.40 11.91 4.95
N LEU A 14 -38.68 11.38 3.96
CA LEU A 14 -37.59 10.44 4.17
C LEU A 14 -36.32 11.15 3.70
N THR A 15 -35.63 11.76 4.66
CA THR A 15 -34.27 12.27 4.51
C THR A 15 -33.37 11.09 4.16
N GLY A 16 -33.03 10.96 2.88
CA GLY A 16 -32.00 10.06 2.41
C GLY A 16 -30.63 10.61 2.81
N THR A 17 -30.13 10.22 3.97
CA THR A 17 -28.71 10.35 4.29
C THR A 17 -27.94 9.35 3.43
N LEU A 18 -27.42 9.83 2.30
CA LEU A 18 -26.33 9.17 1.58
C LEU A 18 -25.07 9.30 2.44
N ALA A 19 -24.96 8.40 3.43
CA ALA A 19 -23.68 8.10 4.04
C ALA A 19 -22.88 7.31 3.01
N GLY A 20 -22.03 8.01 2.26
CA GLY A 20 -20.93 7.41 1.50
C GLY A 20 -19.96 6.76 2.48
N GLY A 21 -20.31 5.57 2.96
CA GLY A 21 -19.36 4.71 3.63
C GLY A 21 -18.43 4.14 2.57
N CYS A 22 -17.12 4.34 2.73
CA CYS A 22 -16.11 3.54 2.06
C CYS A 22 -16.45 2.07 2.28
N GLN A 23 -17.00 1.41 1.26
CA GLN A 23 -17.22 -0.02 1.30
C GLN A 23 -15.85 -0.66 1.17
N ARG A 24 -15.30 -1.10 2.31
CA ARG A 24 -14.19 -2.06 2.33
C ARG A 24 -14.61 -3.23 1.44
N ILE A 25 -13.77 -3.57 0.46
CA ILE A 25 -14.00 -4.75 -0.38
C ILE A 25 -14.21 -5.96 0.55
N PRO A 26 -15.25 -6.78 0.32
CA PRO A 26 -15.30 -8.10 0.93
C PRO A 26 -14.09 -8.87 0.39
N ALA A 27 -13.12 -9.13 1.27
CA ALA A 27 -11.91 -9.90 0.97
C ALA A 27 -12.24 -10.99 -0.06
N ALA A 28 -11.62 -10.89 -1.23
CA ALA A 28 -11.72 -11.90 -2.27
C ALA A 28 -11.54 -13.27 -1.60
N ARG A 29 -12.36 -14.25 -2.00
CA ARG A 29 -12.47 -15.59 -1.40
C ARG A 29 -11.11 -16.30 -1.29
N GLY A 30 -10.33 -15.93 -0.29
CA GLY A 30 -9.21 -16.63 0.29
C GLY A 30 -9.64 -16.99 1.71
N ALA A 31 -10.31 -18.12 1.85
CA ALA A 31 -10.69 -18.61 3.16
C ALA A 31 -9.42 -18.86 4.00
N GLY A 32 -9.20 -18.03 5.01
CA GLY A 32 -8.48 -18.41 6.23
C GLY A 32 -6.95 -18.27 6.25
N LEU A 33 -6.35 -17.19 5.72
CA LEU A 33 -4.91 -16.92 5.95
C LEU A 33 -4.55 -15.61 6.67
N LEU A 34 -5.54 -14.77 6.95
CA LEU A 34 -5.36 -13.63 7.87
C LEU A 34 -5.55 -14.04 9.34
N ALA A 35 -5.75 -15.32 9.65
CA ALA A 35 -6.05 -15.77 11.02
C ALA A 35 -4.92 -15.45 12.02
N ASP A 36 -3.68 -15.29 11.54
CA ASP A 36 -2.49 -15.11 12.37
C ASP A 36 -1.76 -13.77 12.15
N VAL A 37 -2.30 -12.86 11.33
CA VAL A 37 -1.74 -11.51 11.14
C VAL A 37 -2.67 -10.49 11.78
N GLU A 38 -2.27 -9.97 12.93
CA GLU A 38 -3.02 -8.93 13.62
C GLU A 38 -2.86 -7.60 12.87
N ALA A 39 -3.99 -7.00 12.48
CA ALA A 39 -3.99 -5.64 11.98
C ALA A 39 -3.53 -4.70 13.11
N ALA A 40 -2.42 -3.99 12.92
CA ALA A 40 -1.99 -3.01 13.90
C ALA A 40 -2.97 -1.83 13.92
N SER A 41 -3.32 -1.34 15.11
CA SER A 41 -4.09 -0.10 15.23
C SER A 41 -3.19 1.10 14.92
N TRP A 42 -3.42 1.79 13.80
CA TRP A 42 -2.71 3.02 13.43
C TRP A 42 -3.32 4.24 14.13
N PRO A 43 -2.53 5.09 14.81
CA PRO A 43 -3.06 6.31 15.40
C PRO A 43 -3.36 7.34 14.30
N ASP A 44 -4.31 8.23 14.56
CA ASP A 44 -4.66 9.32 13.64
C ASP A 44 -3.52 10.31 13.45
N GLN A 45 -2.60 10.40 14.40
CA GLN A 45 -1.44 11.29 14.39
C GLN A 45 -0.23 10.57 14.93
N ALA A 46 0.94 10.91 14.41
CA ALA A 46 2.22 10.37 14.84
C ALA A 46 3.26 11.48 15.02
N PRO A 47 4.30 11.26 15.84
CA PRO A 47 5.47 12.12 15.85
C PRO A 47 6.05 12.26 14.45
N ARG A 48 6.71 13.39 14.17
CA ARG A 48 7.49 13.50 12.94
C ARG A 48 8.64 12.49 12.97
N PRO A 49 9.05 11.97 11.79
CA PRO A 49 10.22 11.12 11.71
C PRO A 49 11.47 11.77 12.30
N SER A 50 12.37 10.95 12.80
CA SER A 50 13.69 11.40 13.26
C SER A 50 14.47 12.09 12.13
N SER A 51 15.43 12.96 12.48
CA SER A 51 16.33 13.55 11.50
C SER A 51 17.18 12.49 10.80
N GLU A 52 17.56 11.43 11.52
CA GLU A 52 18.30 10.29 10.96
C GLU A 52 17.52 9.61 9.83
N LEU A 53 16.24 9.27 10.04
CA LEU A 53 15.42 8.70 8.96
C LEU A 53 15.19 9.70 7.83
N THR A 54 14.93 10.96 8.16
CA THR A 54 14.71 12.01 7.16
C THR A 54 15.93 12.18 6.25
N ASP A 55 17.13 12.22 6.83
CA ASP A 55 18.37 12.32 6.08
C ASP A 55 18.63 11.06 5.24
N ALA A 56 18.37 9.86 5.78
CA ALA A 56 18.49 8.60 5.06
C ALA A 56 17.59 8.56 3.80
N VAL A 57 16.30 8.91 3.96
CA VAL A 57 15.34 8.99 2.86
C VAL A 57 15.77 10.03 1.83
N ASN A 58 16.27 11.19 2.25
CA ASN A 58 16.73 12.24 1.33
C ASN A 58 17.95 11.81 0.52
N HIS A 59 18.93 11.13 1.12
CA HIS A 59 20.07 10.58 0.39
C HIS A 59 19.62 9.53 -0.62
N PHE A 60 18.79 8.57 -0.18
CA PHE A 60 18.19 7.59 -1.08
C PHE A 60 17.44 8.24 -2.24
N ALA A 61 16.68 9.31 -1.97
CA ALA A 61 15.92 10.04 -2.98
C ALA A 61 16.81 10.70 -4.03
N TRP A 62 17.94 11.28 -3.61
CA TRP A 62 18.91 11.86 -4.52
C TRP A 62 19.57 10.80 -5.39
N ASP A 63 20.02 9.70 -4.79
CA ASP A 63 20.63 8.60 -5.52
C ASP A 63 19.65 7.99 -6.52
N LEU A 64 18.40 7.76 -6.10
CA LEU A 64 17.36 7.24 -6.99
C LEU A 64 17.11 8.18 -8.16
N LEU A 65 17.01 9.49 -7.91
CA LEU A 65 16.83 10.47 -8.97
C LEU A 65 18.01 10.46 -9.93
N GLU A 66 19.25 10.52 -9.44
CA GLU A 66 20.47 10.53 -10.25
C GLU A 66 20.53 9.30 -11.17
N HIS A 67 20.21 8.12 -10.64
CA HIS A 67 20.20 6.86 -11.40
C HIS A 67 18.99 6.69 -12.32
N SER A 68 17.98 7.56 -12.19
CA SER A 68 16.76 7.51 -13.02
C SER A 68 16.71 8.59 -14.09
N ILE A 69 17.75 9.43 -14.19
CA ILE A 69 17.86 10.46 -15.24
C ILE A 69 18.19 9.78 -16.57
N ASP A 70 17.28 9.95 -17.53
CA ASP A 70 17.48 9.59 -18.93
C ASP A 70 16.69 10.55 -19.84
N GLU A 71 16.52 10.22 -21.12
CA GLU A 71 15.74 11.04 -22.05
C GLU A 71 14.23 10.93 -21.77
N GLY A 72 13.58 12.08 -21.54
CA GLY A 72 12.11 12.20 -21.44
C GLY A 72 11.63 12.79 -20.12
N ASN A 73 10.31 12.76 -19.91
CA ASN A 73 9.69 13.20 -18.66
C ASN A 73 9.79 12.09 -17.62
N ARG A 74 10.19 12.45 -16.40
CA ARG A 74 10.30 11.52 -15.27
C ARG A 74 9.51 12.03 -14.08
N LEU A 75 8.72 11.13 -13.51
CA LEU A 75 8.03 11.32 -12.25
C LEU A 75 8.26 10.06 -11.42
N ILE A 76 8.94 10.22 -10.29
CA ILE A 76 9.27 9.12 -9.39
C ILE A 76 8.96 9.59 -7.98
N SER A 77 8.40 8.71 -7.16
CA SER A 77 8.23 8.94 -5.72
C SER A 77 9.30 8.16 -4.97
N PRO A 78 10.39 8.81 -4.51
CA PRO A 78 11.39 8.14 -3.68
C PRO A 78 10.80 7.54 -2.41
N ALA A 79 9.81 8.20 -1.81
CA ALA A 79 9.13 7.69 -0.63
C ALA A 79 8.45 6.33 -0.90
N SER A 80 7.77 6.21 -2.05
CA SER A 80 7.14 4.95 -2.48
C SER A 80 8.16 3.81 -2.58
N VAL A 81 9.26 4.04 -3.29
CA VAL A 81 10.30 3.02 -3.50
C VAL A 81 11.01 2.67 -2.19
N TRP A 82 11.32 3.68 -1.36
CA TRP A 82 11.93 3.47 -0.06
C TRP A 82 11.04 2.61 0.84
N LEU A 83 9.73 2.88 0.90
CA LEU A 83 8.78 2.09 1.69
C LEU A 83 8.68 0.64 1.18
N ALA A 84 8.65 0.43 -0.14
CA ALA A 84 8.65 -0.91 -0.73
C ALA A 84 9.89 -1.72 -0.31
N LEU A 85 11.08 -1.12 -0.43
CA LEU A 85 12.33 -1.76 -0.06
C LEU A 85 12.48 -1.94 1.46
N ALA A 86 11.99 -0.99 2.27
CA ALA A 86 11.98 -1.11 3.72
C ALA A 86 11.05 -2.24 4.20
N MET A 87 9.93 -2.48 3.51
CA MET A 87 9.12 -3.69 3.71
C MET A 87 9.92 -4.95 3.40
N THR A 88 10.59 -5.00 2.25
CA THR A 88 11.43 -6.15 1.85
C THR A 88 12.54 -6.42 2.87
N LEU A 89 13.17 -5.37 3.39
CA LEU A 89 14.26 -5.47 4.38
C LEU A 89 13.82 -6.15 5.69
N ASN A 90 12.53 -6.17 6.03
CA ASN A 90 12.02 -6.94 7.18
C ASN A 90 12.13 -8.46 7.01
N GLY A 91 12.26 -8.95 5.77
CA GLY A 91 12.42 -10.38 5.46
C GLY A 91 13.84 -10.77 5.09
N ALA A 92 14.75 -9.81 4.94
CA ALA A 92 16.13 -10.05 4.53
C ALA A 92 17.04 -10.41 5.71
N ALA A 93 18.12 -11.14 5.43
CA ALA A 93 19.16 -11.49 6.39
C ALA A 93 20.53 -11.62 5.69
N GLY A 94 21.61 -11.55 6.47
CA GLY A 94 22.98 -11.66 5.94
C GLY A 94 23.29 -10.56 4.92
N SER A 95 24.02 -10.91 3.86
CA SER A 95 24.44 -9.92 2.85
C SER A 95 23.27 -9.20 2.17
N THR A 96 22.13 -9.87 1.97
CA THR A 96 20.93 -9.21 1.40
C THR A 96 20.37 -8.15 2.33
N TYR A 97 20.43 -8.38 3.65
CA TYR A 97 20.05 -7.35 4.61
C TYR A 97 21.03 -6.18 4.56
N ASP A 98 22.33 -6.47 4.58
CA ASP A 98 23.38 -5.44 4.60
C ASP A 98 23.28 -4.53 3.36
N GLU A 99 23.18 -5.12 2.17
CA GLU A 99 23.05 -4.37 0.90
C GLU A 99 21.79 -3.49 0.86
N LEU A 100 20.64 -4.03 1.27
CA LEU A 100 19.39 -3.27 1.31
C LEU A 100 19.42 -2.16 2.38
N ALA A 101 20.00 -2.43 3.55
CA ALA A 101 20.10 -1.45 4.62
C ALA A 101 21.04 -0.30 4.23
N ASP A 102 22.13 -0.60 3.52
CA ASP A 102 23.06 0.40 2.99
C ASP A 102 22.40 1.27 1.91
N VAL A 103 21.71 0.66 0.94
CA VAL A 103 20.96 1.41 -0.10
C VAL A 103 19.90 2.32 0.51
N LEU A 104 19.23 1.88 1.58
CA LEU A 104 18.22 2.66 2.27
C LEU A 104 18.80 3.67 3.27
N TYR A 105 20.12 3.73 3.42
CA TYR A 105 20.84 4.58 4.38
C TYR A 105 20.42 4.35 5.84
N VAL A 106 20.09 3.12 6.21
CA VAL A 106 19.63 2.74 7.57
C VAL A 106 20.41 1.57 8.24
N PRO A 107 21.72 1.38 8.02
CA PRO A 107 22.45 0.26 8.62
C PRO A 107 22.50 0.31 10.16
N GLY A 108 22.32 1.49 10.76
CA GLY A 108 22.35 1.70 12.21
C GLY A 108 20.99 1.56 12.91
N LEU A 109 19.88 1.51 12.17
CA LEU A 109 18.54 1.46 12.76
C LEU A 109 18.13 0.02 13.04
N SER A 110 17.68 -0.23 14.27
CA SER A 110 17.05 -1.51 14.60
C SER A 110 15.79 -1.72 13.76
N VAL A 111 15.42 -2.98 13.52
CA VAL A 111 14.19 -3.32 12.76
C VAL A 111 12.95 -2.67 13.40
N SER A 112 12.87 -2.66 14.74
CA SER A 112 11.74 -2.05 15.45
C SER A 112 11.69 -0.54 15.28
N ASP A 113 12.84 0.14 15.40
CA ASP A 113 12.89 1.60 15.29
C ASP A 113 12.61 2.04 13.86
N ARG A 114 13.22 1.38 12.87
CA ARG A 114 12.93 1.61 11.45
C ARG A 114 11.45 1.45 11.13
N ASN A 115 10.83 0.37 11.61
CA ASN A 115 9.41 0.11 11.38
C ASN A 115 8.50 1.14 12.05
N LEU A 116 8.84 1.58 13.26
CA LEU A 116 8.11 2.64 13.96
C LEU A 116 8.22 3.97 13.20
N GLU A 117 9.43 4.34 12.78
CA GLU A 117 9.70 5.58 12.06
C GLU A 117 9.04 5.58 10.66
N ALA A 118 9.11 4.47 9.92
CA ALA A 118 8.43 4.31 8.64
C ALA A 118 6.91 4.43 8.78
N ARG A 119 6.33 3.88 9.85
CA ARG A 119 4.91 4.03 10.16
C ARG A 119 4.55 5.48 10.49
N ASN A 120 5.32 6.13 11.36
CA ASN A 120 5.11 7.53 11.72
C ASN A 120 5.17 8.45 10.48
N TRP A 121 6.12 8.17 9.58
CA TRP A 121 6.26 8.90 8.35
C TRP A 121 5.04 8.74 7.43
N GLN A 122 4.57 7.50 7.21
CA GLN A 122 3.36 7.24 6.42
C GLN A 122 2.13 7.93 7.00
N ILE A 123 1.97 7.96 8.33
CA ILE A 123 0.89 8.70 9.00
C ILE A 123 1.00 10.20 8.69
N GLY A 124 2.20 10.77 8.73
CA GLY A 124 2.43 12.17 8.37
C GLY A 124 2.12 12.46 6.90
N LEU A 125 2.48 11.56 5.99
CA LEU A 125 2.23 11.70 4.55
C LEU A 125 0.74 11.58 4.20
N ARG A 126 -0.04 10.76 4.91
CA ARG A 126 -1.49 10.62 4.71
C ARG A 126 -2.29 11.78 5.33
N ASN A 127 -1.74 12.47 6.34
CA ASN A 127 -2.43 13.55 7.07
C ASN A 127 -1.98 14.95 6.63
N LEU A 128 -1.92 15.19 5.32
CA LEU A 128 -1.61 16.50 4.78
C LEU A 128 -2.81 17.46 4.89
N PRO A 129 -2.56 18.78 5.04
CA PRO A 129 -3.64 19.75 5.05
C PRO A 129 -4.29 19.87 3.67
N GLU A 130 -5.61 19.97 3.64
CA GLU A 130 -6.42 20.26 2.46
C GLU A 130 -5.89 21.51 1.70
N PRO A 131 -5.92 21.52 0.35
CA PRO A 131 -6.53 20.52 -0.53
C PRO A 131 -5.57 19.39 -0.95
N THR A 132 -4.42 19.25 -0.29
CA THR A 132 -3.40 18.26 -0.68
C THR A 132 -3.78 16.90 -0.14
N ARG A 133 -3.85 15.89 -1.01
CA ARG A 133 -4.08 14.50 -0.65
C ARG A 133 -2.91 13.66 -1.12
N LEU A 134 -2.51 12.70 -0.29
CA LEU A 134 -1.54 11.70 -0.66
C LEU A 134 -1.95 10.37 -0.03
N ASP A 135 -2.27 9.41 -0.87
CA ASP A 135 -2.60 8.06 -0.46
C ASP A 135 -1.41 7.13 -0.69
N ILE A 136 -1.19 6.24 0.27
CA ILE A 136 -0.15 5.22 0.21
C ILE A 136 -0.83 3.90 0.49
N ALA A 137 -0.72 2.94 -0.42
CA ALA A 137 -1.21 1.58 -0.22
C ALA A 137 -0.06 0.59 -0.42
N ASN A 138 0.00 -0.41 0.46
CA ASN A 138 1.00 -1.45 0.41
C ASN A 138 0.30 -2.80 0.29
N SER A 139 0.82 -3.70 -0.53
CA SER A 139 0.37 -5.09 -0.56
C SER A 139 1.51 -6.06 -0.82
N ILE A 140 1.34 -7.27 -0.30
CA ILE A 140 2.20 -8.43 -0.52
C ILE A 140 1.34 -9.54 -1.08
N TRP A 141 1.71 -10.01 -2.26
CA TRP A 141 1.06 -11.13 -2.93
C TRP A 141 2.05 -12.28 -2.99
N TYR A 142 1.71 -13.45 -2.47
CA TYR A 142 2.61 -14.60 -2.52
C TYR A 142 1.95 -15.83 -3.10
N HIS A 143 2.77 -16.62 -3.78
CA HIS A 143 2.36 -17.83 -4.46
C HIS A 143 1.81 -18.83 -3.44
N LYS A 144 0.65 -19.41 -3.75
CA LYS A 144 -0.11 -20.27 -2.83
C LYS A 144 0.68 -21.45 -2.27
N GLU A 145 1.74 -21.91 -2.92
CA GLU A 145 2.51 -23.07 -2.45
C GLU A 145 3.58 -22.70 -1.41
N TYR A 146 3.76 -21.41 -1.14
CA TYR A 146 4.72 -20.90 -0.16
C TYR A 146 4.00 -20.33 1.05
N GLN A 147 4.69 -20.35 2.19
CA GLN A 147 4.25 -19.74 3.43
C GLN A 147 5.36 -18.80 3.94
N PRO A 148 5.21 -17.47 3.75
CA PRO A 148 6.12 -16.52 4.34
C PRO A 148 6.14 -16.65 5.87
N ALA A 149 7.27 -16.30 6.48
CA ALA A 149 7.42 -16.36 7.93
C ALA A 149 6.43 -15.40 8.62
N SER A 150 5.71 -15.88 9.65
CA SER A 150 4.73 -15.06 10.37
C SER A 150 5.31 -13.75 10.93
N PRO A 151 6.55 -13.69 11.47
CA PRO A 151 7.14 -12.42 11.91
C PRO A 151 7.30 -11.39 10.78
N PHE A 152 7.61 -11.83 9.55
CA PHE A 152 7.71 -10.94 8.39
C PHE A 152 6.33 -10.37 8.06
N MET A 153 5.32 -11.23 7.90
CA MET A 153 3.94 -10.81 7.60
C MET A 153 3.38 -9.87 8.67
N GLN A 154 3.61 -10.19 9.95
CA GLN A 154 3.17 -9.35 11.06
C GLN A 154 3.85 -7.99 11.06
N SER A 155 5.16 -7.93 10.77
CA SER A 155 5.91 -6.68 10.73
C SER A 155 5.47 -5.79 9.57
N THR A 156 5.28 -6.36 8.38
CA THR A 156 4.84 -5.60 7.20
C THR A 156 3.41 -5.08 7.36
N ALA A 157 2.49 -5.92 7.84
CA ALA A 157 1.13 -5.48 8.14
C ALA A 157 1.11 -4.38 9.23
N ALA A 158 1.90 -4.54 10.29
CA ALA A 158 1.87 -3.62 11.42
C ALA A 158 2.53 -2.26 11.13
N ALA A 159 3.64 -2.25 10.41
CA ALA A 159 4.46 -1.05 10.20
C ALA A 159 4.20 -0.35 8.87
N PHE A 160 3.64 -1.05 7.88
CA PHE A 160 3.40 -0.51 6.54
C PHE A 160 1.95 -0.59 6.11
N ASP A 161 1.03 -1.04 6.99
CA ASP A 161 -0.39 -1.18 6.66
C ASP A 161 -0.58 -2.06 5.40
N ALA A 162 0.32 -3.04 5.24
CA ALA A 162 0.38 -3.86 4.05
C ALA A 162 -0.73 -4.92 4.08
N GLU A 163 -1.53 -4.96 3.01
CA GLU A 163 -2.44 -6.07 2.78
C GLU A 163 -1.67 -7.31 2.34
N ILE A 164 -2.02 -8.48 2.87
CA ILE A 164 -1.29 -9.72 2.61
C ILE A 164 -2.22 -10.74 1.97
N HIS A 165 -1.88 -11.14 0.75
CA HIS A 165 -2.72 -11.94 -0.12
C HIS A 165 -1.99 -13.20 -0.58
N ARG A 166 -2.61 -14.37 -0.34
CA ARG A 166 -2.17 -15.63 -0.93
C ARG A 166 -2.89 -15.85 -2.25
N LEU A 167 -2.15 -16.06 -3.33
CA LEU A 167 -2.72 -16.13 -4.67
C LEU A 167 -2.16 -17.31 -5.48
N ASN A 168 -3.01 -17.87 -6.35
CA ASN A 168 -2.58 -18.89 -7.31
C ASN A 168 -2.02 -18.20 -8.56
N PHE A 169 -0.71 -17.98 -8.67
CA PHE A 169 -0.17 -17.28 -9.83
C PHE A 169 -0.28 -18.04 -11.16
N ALA A 170 -0.54 -19.35 -11.12
CA ALA A 170 -0.87 -20.13 -12.31
C ALA A 170 -2.30 -19.87 -12.84
N ASP A 171 -3.16 -19.20 -12.07
CA ASP A 171 -4.49 -18.78 -12.52
C ASP A 171 -4.37 -17.47 -13.31
N PRO A 172 -4.82 -17.40 -14.58
CA PRO A 172 -4.83 -16.16 -15.34
C PRO A 172 -5.56 -14.99 -14.64
N ALA A 173 -6.53 -15.28 -13.77
CA ALA A 173 -7.23 -14.26 -12.98
C ALA A 173 -6.34 -13.58 -11.93
N ALA A 174 -5.15 -14.11 -11.64
CA ALA A 174 -4.20 -13.50 -10.71
C ALA A 174 -3.71 -12.13 -11.19
N ILE A 175 -3.53 -11.96 -12.50
CA ILE A 175 -3.11 -10.69 -13.12
C ILE A 175 -4.21 -9.63 -12.90
N GLU A 176 -5.46 -9.98 -13.22
CA GLU A 176 -6.63 -9.11 -13.01
C GLU A 176 -6.78 -8.75 -11.52
N THR A 177 -6.62 -9.73 -10.62
CA THR A 177 -6.72 -9.49 -9.17
C THR A 177 -5.72 -8.45 -8.66
N ILE A 178 -4.46 -8.53 -9.10
CA ILE A 178 -3.41 -7.58 -8.69
C ILE A 178 -3.66 -6.20 -9.31
N ASN A 179 -3.98 -6.14 -10.60
CA ASN A 179 -4.24 -4.88 -11.30
C ASN A 179 -5.49 -4.17 -10.77
N ASP A 180 -6.56 -4.90 -10.46
CA ASP A 180 -7.78 -4.34 -9.85
C ASP A 180 -7.50 -3.71 -8.49
N TRP A 181 -6.67 -4.35 -7.67
CA TRP A 181 -6.24 -3.78 -6.39
C TRP A 181 -5.46 -2.47 -6.61
N VAL A 182 -4.51 -2.45 -7.55
CA VAL A 182 -3.73 -1.24 -7.87
C VAL A 182 -4.61 -0.12 -8.41
N SER A 183 -5.51 -0.44 -9.36
CA SER A 183 -6.46 0.51 -9.93
C SER A 183 -7.34 1.10 -8.83
N GLN A 184 -7.86 0.28 -7.92
CA GLN A 184 -8.64 0.78 -6.79
C GLN A 184 -7.83 1.71 -5.87
N MET A 185 -6.61 1.31 -5.47
CA MET A 185 -5.77 2.10 -4.56
C MET A 185 -5.25 3.40 -5.18
N THR A 186 -5.36 3.53 -6.50
CA THR A 186 -4.97 4.73 -7.26
C THR A 186 -6.16 5.45 -7.90
N GLU A 187 -7.39 5.15 -7.46
CA GLU A 187 -8.63 5.73 -7.99
C GLU A 187 -8.78 5.63 -9.53
N GLY A 188 -8.24 4.56 -10.12
CA GLY A 188 -8.25 4.32 -11.56
C GLY A 188 -7.15 5.04 -12.33
N ALA A 189 -6.18 5.67 -11.65
CA ALA A 189 -5.05 6.31 -12.32
C ALA A 189 -4.06 5.29 -12.91
N ILE A 190 -3.93 4.11 -12.29
CA ILE A 190 -3.07 3.02 -12.75
C ILE A 190 -3.94 1.77 -13.01
N ASP A 191 -4.31 1.55 -14.27
CA ASP A 191 -5.17 0.43 -14.67
C ASP A 191 -4.44 -0.93 -14.72
N SER A 192 -3.15 -0.92 -15.03
CA SER A 192 -2.35 -2.14 -15.13
C SER A 192 -0.89 -1.87 -14.78
N ILE A 193 -0.35 -2.66 -13.86
CA ILE A 193 1.07 -2.65 -13.47
C ILE A 193 1.79 -3.93 -13.90
N ILE A 194 1.06 -5.04 -14.07
CA ILE A 194 1.60 -6.31 -14.55
C ILE A 194 0.76 -6.85 -15.71
N ASN A 195 1.43 -7.40 -16.71
CA ASN A 195 0.78 -8.03 -17.88
C ASN A 195 0.98 -9.55 -17.92
N GLU A 196 1.94 -10.06 -17.15
CA GLU A 196 2.27 -11.46 -17.02
C GLU A 196 2.82 -11.75 -15.63
N ILE A 197 2.72 -13.00 -15.20
CA ILE A 197 3.37 -13.50 -13.99
C ILE A 197 4.31 -14.62 -14.40
N ASP A 198 5.60 -14.46 -14.13
CA ASP A 198 6.57 -15.53 -14.38
C ASP A 198 6.27 -16.73 -13.47
N VAL A 199 6.39 -17.95 -14.02
CA VAL A 199 6.05 -19.20 -13.32
C VAL A 199 6.92 -19.47 -12.10
N GLN A 200 8.09 -18.84 -12.00
CA GLN A 200 9.00 -18.92 -10.85
C GLN A 200 8.74 -17.81 -9.83
N THR A 201 7.77 -16.91 -10.07
CA THR A 201 7.48 -15.82 -9.15
C THR A 201 6.92 -16.36 -7.85
N ILE A 202 7.59 -16.03 -6.74
CA ILE A 202 7.16 -16.45 -5.39
C ILE A 202 6.37 -15.36 -4.70
N MET A 203 6.72 -14.10 -4.93
CA MET A 203 6.14 -12.97 -4.21
C MET A 203 6.24 -11.66 -5.02
N TYR A 204 5.19 -10.85 -4.94
CA TYR A 204 5.19 -9.44 -5.32
C TYR A 204 5.02 -8.59 -4.06
N LEU A 205 5.81 -7.53 -3.95
CA LEU A 205 5.59 -6.45 -3.00
C LEU A 205 5.25 -5.21 -3.82
N ILE A 206 4.08 -4.62 -3.56
CA ILE A 206 3.56 -3.49 -4.32
C ILE A 206 3.34 -2.35 -3.36
N ASN A 207 3.95 -1.21 -3.68
CA ASN A 207 3.62 0.07 -3.08
C ASN A 207 2.97 0.94 -4.17
N ALA A 208 1.80 1.48 -3.87
CA ALA A 208 1.11 2.45 -4.72
C ALA A 208 1.02 3.77 -3.97
N VAL A 209 1.46 4.85 -4.61
CA VAL A 209 1.29 6.23 -4.12
C VAL A 209 0.50 7.02 -5.14
N TYR A 210 -0.52 7.73 -4.66
CA TYR A 210 -1.39 8.59 -5.45
C TYR A 210 -1.47 9.97 -4.80
N PHE A 211 -1.31 11.03 -5.59
CA PHE A 211 -1.28 12.43 -5.16
C PHE A 211 -1.71 13.37 -6.30
#